data_AF-U1XUZ7-F1
#
_entry.id   AF-U1XUZ7-F1
#
_cell.length_a   1.000
_cell.length_b   1.000
_cell.length_c   1.000
_cell.angle_alpha   90.00
_cell.angle_beta   90.00
_cell.angle_gamma   90.00
#
_symmetry.space_group_name_H-M   'P 1'
#
loop_
_entity.id
_entity.type
_entity.pdbx_description
1 polymer ?
#
loop_
_entity_poly.entity_id
_entity_poly.type
_entity_poly.pdbx_seq_one_letter_code
_entity_poly.pdbx_strand_id
1 'polypeptide(L)'
;MSLKRVVESPKVRPYFGSALALVAALLFAAAAFWDRPLTASMSLHMLVHIPLLVLSGISLQLALRYQGVGRSAAMQSLLRPYYALNEYGLPGLIMVSFAAAYWMVPKALDDVLVSPPMATAKYIGLVLMGMLFMESWRRAHLVFRLFFFGNFSWMMAIVGLLYYDNPVRLCNFYLQSDQEIAGIGLVIMACVLPLLWLLSESKAVIAFLRQ
;
A
#
# COMPACT_ATOMS: atom_id res chain seq x y z
N MET A 1 39.86 -1.40 16.74
CA MET A 1 39.23 -0.30 17.52
C MET A 1 37.73 -0.38 17.32
N SER A 2 37.02 -0.74 18.39
CA SER A 2 35.63 -1.14 18.42
C SER A 2 34.69 0.05 18.21
N LEU A 3 34.00 0.11 17.06
CA LEU A 3 32.81 0.94 16.89
C LEU A 3 31.57 0.05 17.06
N LYS A 4 31.35 -0.38 18.31
CA LYS A 4 29.99 -0.59 18.81
C LYS A 4 29.27 0.75 18.64
N ARG A 5 28.66 0.96 17.48
CA ARG A 5 27.50 1.85 17.38
C ARG A 5 26.51 1.26 18.37
N VAL A 6 26.48 1.86 19.55
CA VAL A 6 25.36 1.82 20.46
C VAL A 6 24.16 2.11 19.57
N VAL A 7 23.45 1.05 19.19
CA VAL A 7 22.10 1.14 18.66
C VAL A 7 21.30 1.61 19.86
N GLU A 8 21.37 2.91 20.14
CA GLU A 8 20.34 3.60 20.88
C GLU A 8 19.07 3.36 20.07
N SER A 9 18.37 2.30 20.46
CA SER A 9 17.00 2.11 20.05
C SER A 9 16.30 3.40 20.44
N PRO A 10 15.74 4.16 19.48
CA PRO A 10 15.04 5.39 19.83
C PRO A 10 14.03 5.02 20.91
N LYS A 11 14.04 5.70 22.06
CA LYS A 11 13.10 5.47 23.16
C LYS A 11 11.70 5.50 22.57
N VAL A 12 11.18 4.32 22.24
CA VAL A 12 9.96 4.18 21.46
C VAL A 12 8.86 4.59 22.42
N ARG A 13 8.28 5.79 22.20
CA ARG A 13 7.20 6.28 23.04
C ARG A 13 6.00 5.36 22.79
N PRO A 14 5.55 4.56 23.78
CA PRO A 14 4.48 3.58 23.56
C PRO A 14 3.17 4.25 23.12
N TYR A 15 2.96 5.51 23.53
CA TYR A 15 1.85 6.37 23.09
C TYR A 15 1.78 6.57 21.57
N PHE A 16 2.91 6.54 20.87
CA PHE A 16 2.92 6.70 19.41
C PHE A 16 2.39 5.43 18.71
N GLY A 17 2.70 4.25 19.26
CA GLY A 17 2.19 2.98 18.76
C GLY A 17 0.68 2.84 18.96
N SER A 18 0.14 3.26 20.11
CA SER A 18 -1.30 3.28 20.34
C SER A 18 -2.04 4.30 19.46
N ALA A 19 -1.47 5.48 19.24
CA ALA A 19 -2.02 6.46 18.31
C ALA A 19 -2.13 5.89 16.88
N LEU A 20 -1.08 5.21 16.40
CA LEU A 20 -1.11 4.56 15.08
C LEU A 20 -2.09 3.40 15.00
N ALA A 21 -2.28 2.63 16.08
CA ALA A 21 -3.28 1.58 16.13
C ALA A 21 -4.70 2.17 16.06
N LEU A 22 -4.94 3.28 16.74
CA LEU A 22 -6.19 4.02 16.64
C LEU A 22 -6.41 4.55 15.22
N VAL A 23 -5.38 5.14 14.59
CA VAL A 23 -5.47 5.59 13.19
C VAL A 23 -5.80 4.41 12.26
N ALA A 24 -5.13 3.27 12.42
CA ALA A 24 -5.41 2.07 11.63
C ALA A 24 -6.87 1.60 11.79
N ALA A 25 -7.35 1.55 13.03
CA ALA A 25 -8.72 1.16 13.34
C ALA A 25 -9.75 2.17 12.79
N LEU A 26 -9.49 3.47 12.90
CA LEU A 26 -10.35 4.52 12.38
C LEU A 26 -10.42 4.48 10.85
N LEU A 27 -9.29 4.29 10.18
CA LEU A 27 -9.26 4.13 8.73
C LEU A 27 -10.06 2.89 8.32
N PHE A 28 -9.77 1.72 8.91
CA PHE A 28 -10.51 0.50 8.59
C PHE A 28 -12.02 0.65 8.85
N ALA A 29 -12.41 1.24 9.99
CA ALA A 29 -13.80 1.49 10.33
C ALA A 29 -14.46 2.48 9.37
N ALA A 30 -13.76 3.53 8.93
CA ALA A 30 -14.26 4.46 7.92
C ALA A 30 -14.48 3.76 6.58
N ALA A 31 -13.54 2.92 6.13
CA ALA A 31 -13.70 2.12 4.91
C ALA A 31 -14.91 1.16 5.00
N ALA A 32 -15.10 0.50 6.14
CA ALA A 32 -16.20 -0.44 6.35
C ALA A 32 -17.57 0.26 6.49
N PHE A 33 -17.61 1.39 7.22
CA PHE A 33 -18.86 2.13 7.45
C PHE A 33 -19.34 2.83 6.18
N TRP A 34 -18.45 3.46 5.43
CA TRP A 34 -18.76 4.12 4.15
C TRP A 34 -18.59 3.20 2.93
N ASP A 35 -18.65 1.87 3.10
CA ASP A 35 -18.45 0.91 1.99
C ASP A 35 -19.41 1.19 0.82
N ARG A 36 -20.72 1.30 1.08
CA ARG A 36 -21.73 1.54 0.04
C ARG A 36 -21.51 2.84 -0.75
N PRO A 37 -21.38 4.02 -0.11
CA PRO A 37 -21.15 5.25 -0.86
C PRO A 37 -19.78 5.28 -1.55
N LEU A 38 -18.74 4.69 -0.94
CA LEU A 38 -17.42 4.62 -1.56
C LEU A 38 -17.36 3.65 -2.75
N THR A 39 -18.20 2.62 -2.75
CA THR A 39 -18.31 1.66 -3.86
C THR A 39 -19.40 2.04 -4.87
N ALA A 40 -20.11 3.15 -4.66
CA ALA A 40 -21.16 3.62 -5.58
C ALA A 40 -20.61 4.21 -6.88
N SER A 41 -19.37 4.70 -6.87
CA SER A 41 -18.68 5.21 -8.07
C SER A 41 -17.32 4.55 -8.21
N MET A 42 -16.88 4.38 -9.46
CA MET A 42 -15.61 3.73 -9.76
C MET A 42 -14.43 4.54 -9.21
N SER A 43 -14.52 5.87 -9.33
CA SER A 43 -13.50 6.79 -8.87
C SER A 43 -13.33 6.74 -7.35
N LEU A 44 -14.41 6.76 -6.56
CA LEU A 44 -14.31 6.64 -5.10
C LEU A 44 -13.81 5.25 -4.68
N HIS A 45 -14.23 4.19 -5.35
CA HIS A 45 -13.81 2.84 -4.99
C HIS A 45 -12.29 2.70 -5.19
N MET A 46 -11.77 3.17 -6.31
CA MET A 46 -10.37 2.99 -6.66
C MET A 46 -9.43 4.05 -6.05
N LEU A 47 -9.85 5.32 -6.00
CA LEU A 47 -9.01 6.43 -5.54
C LEU A 47 -9.15 6.71 -4.04
N VAL A 48 -10.21 6.23 -3.40
CA VAL A 48 -10.45 6.47 -1.97
C VAL A 48 -10.53 5.15 -1.20
N HIS A 49 -11.48 4.27 -1.51
CA HIS A 49 -11.73 3.07 -0.69
C HIS A 49 -10.52 2.14 -0.61
N ILE A 50 -9.96 1.79 -1.77
CA ILE A 50 -8.78 0.90 -1.85
C ILE A 50 -7.57 1.50 -1.12
N PRO A 51 -7.16 2.76 -1.41
CA PRO A 51 -6.06 3.40 -0.67
C PRO A 51 -6.29 3.48 0.84
N LEU A 52 -7.53 3.70 1.29
CA LEU A 52 -7.86 3.81 2.71
C LEU A 52 -7.61 2.48 3.44
N LEU A 53 -7.97 1.36 2.82
CA LEU A 53 -7.66 0.02 3.34
C LEU A 53 -6.15 -0.25 3.36
N VAL A 54 -5.42 0.08 2.30
CA VAL A 54 -3.96 -0.07 2.26
C VAL A 54 -3.30 0.78 3.36
N LEU A 55 -3.73 2.03 3.54
CA LEU A 55 -3.22 2.94 4.58
C LEU A 55 -3.53 2.43 6.00
N SER A 56 -4.69 1.80 6.22
CA SER A 56 -4.99 1.14 7.50
C SER A 56 -3.99 0.01 7.79
N GLY A 57 -3.65 -0.80 6.78
CA GLY A 57 -2.64 -1.86 6.89
C GLY A 57 -1.23 -1.33 7.16
N ILE A 58 -0.83 -0.26 6.47
CA ILE A 58 0.45 0.42 6.72
C ILE A 58 0.53 0.93 8.17
N SER A 59 -0.53 1.60 8.63
CA SER A 59 -0.63 2.16 9.98
C SER A 59 -0.62 1.07 11.05
N LEU A 60 -1.33 -0.04 10.80
CA LEU A 60 -1.36 -1.21 11.67
C LEU A 60 0.03 -1.84 11.80
N GLN A 61 0.74 -2.05 10.69
CA GLN A 61 2.09 -2.61 10.73
C GLN A 61 3.07 -1.70 11.46
N LEU A 62 2.92 -0.39 11.31
CA LEU A 62 3.74 0.58 12.02
C LEU A 62 3.43 0.57 13.54
N ALA A 63 2.16 0.50 13.91
CA ALA A 63 1.71 0.36 15.30
C ALA A 63 2.29 -0.89 15.97
N LEU A 64 2.14 -2.07 15.33
CA LEU A 64 2.66 -3.34 15.84
C LEU A 64 4.17 -3.26 16.14
N ARG A 65 4.93 -2.64 15.24
CA ARG A 65 6.38 -2.43 15.43
C ARG A 65 6.72 -1.50 16.58
N TYR A 66 6.03 -0.35 16.68
CA TYR A 66 6.29 0.59 17.76
C TYR A 66 5.86 0.03 19.13
N GLN A 67 4.83 -0.79 19.18
CA GLN A 67 4.41 -1.50 20.40
C GLN A 67 5.32 -2.69 20.74
N GLY A 68 6.25 -3.06 19.84
CA GLY A 68 7.12 -4.22 20.02
C GLY A 68 6.39 -5.57 19.90
N VAL A 69 5.17 -5.57 19.36
CA VAL A 69 4.41 -6.79 19.04
C VAL A 69 5.17 -7.50 17.91
N GLY A 70 5.74 -8.66 18.21
CA GLY A 70 6.71 -9.34 17.34
C GLY A 70 8.13 -9.45 17.92
N ARG A 71 8.40 -8.85 19.08
CA ARG A 71 9.66 -9.05 19.83
C ARG A 71 9.64 -10.25 20.77
N SER A 72 8.48 -10.84 21.02
CA SER A 72 8.37 -12.10 21.78
C SER A 72 9.12 -13.22 21.05
N ALA A 73 9.89 -14.01 21.80
CA ALA A 73 10.65 -15.14 21.25
C ALA A 73 9.76 -16.13 20.49
N ALA A 74 8.53 -16.37 20.97
CA ALA A 74 7.57 -17.25 20.30
C ALA A 74 7.17 -16.71 18.91
N MET A 75 6.89 -15.41 18.82
CA MET A 75 6.51 -14.77 17.56
C MET A 75 7.69 -14.69 16.58
N GLN A 76 8.90 -14.45 17.08
CA GLN A 76 10.10 -14.46 16.23
C GLN A 76 10.39 -15.84 15.67
N SER A 77 10.18 -16.90 16.45
CA SER A 77 10.32 -18.29 15.97
C SER A 77 9.32 -18.58 14.85
N LEU A 78 8.06 -18.18 15.02
CA LEU A 78 7.00 -18.35 14.03
C LEU A 78 7.26 -17.59 12.72
N LEU A 79 7.78 -16.36 12.81
CA LEU A 79 8.04 -15.49 11.65
C LEU A 79 9.42 -15.69 11.03
N ARG A 80 10.31 -16.48 11.65
CA ARG A 80 11.65 -16.77 11.15
C ARG A 80 11.69 -17.24 9.69
N PRO A 81 10.88 -18.23 9.25
CA PRO A 81 10.90 -18.66 7.84
C PRO A 81 10.49 -17.54 6.89
N TYR A 82 9.47 -16.76 7.26
CA TYR A 82 9.04 -15.60 6.47
C TYR A 82 10.15 -14.54 6.37
N TYR A 83 10.86 -14.25 7.46
CA TYR A 83 11.96 -13.29 7.43
C TYR A 83 13.17 -13.77 6.64
N ALA A 84 13.44 -15.07 6.63
CA ALA A 84 14.47 -15.66 5.79
C ALA A 84 14.10 -15.57 4.30
N LEU A 85 12.82 -15.78 3.96
CA LEU A 85 12.32 -15.62 2.60
C LEU A 85 12.30 -14.14 2.19
N ASN A 86 11.90 -13.22 3.07
CA ASN A 86 11.79 -11.79 2.75
C ASN A 86 13.12 -11.03 2.95
N GLU A 87 14.21 -11.60 2.42
CA GLU A 87 15.53 -10.97 2.42
C GLU A 87 15.49 -9.69 1.57
N TYR A 88 16.11 -8.62 2.07
CA TYR A 88 16.07 -7.26 1.46
C TYR A 88 14.66 -6.70 1.19
N GLY A 89 13.59 -7.33 1.69
CA GLY A 89 12.21 -6.94 1.37
C GLY A 89 11.76 -7.27 -0.06
N LEU A 90 12.56 -7.98 -0.85
CA LEU A 90 12.30 -8.13 -2.29
C LEU A 90 11.05 -9.00 -2.56
N PRO A 91 10.90 -10.21 -1.99
CA PRO A 91 9.71 -11.03 -2.25
C PRO A 91 8.41 -10.40 -1.76
N GLY A 92 8.46 -9.66 -0.65
CA GLY A 92 7.30 -8.92 -0.17
C GLY A 92 6.89 -7.79 -1.13
N LEU A 93 7.84 -7.04 -1.69
CA LEU A 93 7.53 -6.01 -2.70
C LEU A 93 6.99 -6.61 -4.01
N ILE A 94 7.50 -7.78 -4.42
CA ILE A 94 6.97 -8.53 -5.58
C ILE A 94 5.51 -8.93 -5.32
N MET A 95 5.22 -9.52 -4.17
CA MET A 95 3.86 -9.93 -3.80
C MET A 95 2.89 -8.73 -3.75
N VAL A 96 3.33 -7.61 -3.17
CA VAL A 96 2.56 -6.36 -3.16
C VAL A 96 2.31 -5.86 -4.58
N SER A 97 3.28 -5.97 -5.49
CA SER A 97 3.12 -5.54 -6.88
C SER A 97 2.09 -6.37 -7.62
N PHE A 98 2.08 -7.70 -7.42
CA PHE A 98 1.05 -8.57 -7.98
C PHE A 98 -0.34 -8.27 -7.41
N ALA A 99 -0.44 -8.07 -6.09
CA ALA A 99 -1.69 -7.70 -5.45
C ALA A 99 -2.20 -6.34 -5.98
N ALA A 100 -1.32 -5.35 -6.12
CA ALA A 100 -1.63 -4.04 -6.68
C ALA A 100 -2.15 -4.17 -8.13
N ALA A 101 -1.45 -4.94 -8.96
CA ALA A 101 -1.85 -5.18 -10.34
C ALA A 101 -3.21 -5.85 -10.44
N TYR A 102 -3.49 -6.85 -9.59
CA TYR A 102 -4.78 -7.53 -9.55
C TYR A 102 -5.92 -6.58 -9.18
N TRP A 103 -5.77 -5.78 -8.12
CA TRP A 103 -6.81 -4.84 -7.68
C TRP A 103 -6.97 -3.64 -8.61
N MET A 104 -6.04 -3.42 -9.54
CA MET A 104 -6.21 -2.47 -10.64
C MET A 104 -7.05 -2.99 -11.80
N VAL A 105 -7.41 -4.29 -11.84
CA VAL A 105 -8.21 -4.83 -12.93
C VAL A 105 -9.70 -4.48 -12.73
N PRO A 106 -10.37 -3.81 -13.70
CA PRO A 106 -11.81 -3.47 -13.64
C PRO A 106 -12.70 -4.63 -13.21
N LYS A 107 -12.44 -5.80 -13.77
CA LYS A 107 -13.18 -7.04 -13.48
C LYS A 107 -13.14 -7.42 -11.99
N ALA A 108 -12.01 -7.23 -11.32
CA ALA A 108 -11.90 -7.53 -9.89
C ALA A 108 -12.80 -6.61 -9.04
N LEU A 109 -13.00 -5.37 -9.48
CA LEU A 109 -13.91 -4.42 -8.83
C LEU A 109 -15.38 -4.80 -9.03
N ASP A 110 -15.73 -5.30 -10.21
CA ASP A 110 -17.08 -5.81 -10.49
C ASP A 110 -17.38 -7.07 -9.66
N ASP A 111 -16.43 -7.99 -9.56
CA ASP A 111 -16.60 -9.24 -8.81
C ASP A 111 -16.85 -8.97 -7.31
N VAL A 112 -16.28 -7.89 -6.75
CA VAL A 112 -16.52 -7.44 -5.37
C VAL A 112 -17.98 -7.06 -5.10
N LEU A 113 -18.69 -6.51 -6.09
CA LEU A 113 -20.09 -6.09 -5.93
C LEU A 113 -21.06 -7.27 -5.97
N VAL A 114 -20.67 -8.37 -6.62
CA VAL A 114 -21.55 -9.53 -6.86
C VAL A 114 -21.25 -10.68 -5.88
N SER A 115 -19.99 -10.84 -5.47
CA SER A 115 -19.53 -11.99 -4.69
C SER A 115 -19.10 -11.58 -3.27
N PRO A 116 -19.84 -12.02 -2.22
CA PRO A 116 -19.45 -11.76 -0.82
C PRO A 116 -18.05 -12.25 -0.44
N PRO A 117 -17.58 -13.42 -0.94
CA PRO A 117 -16.18 -13.82 -0.78
C PRO A 117 -15.18 -12.81 -1.33
N MET A 118 -15.44 -12.24 -2.52
CA MET A 118 -14.56 -11.24 -3.12
C MET A 118 -14.57 -9.92 -2.38
N ALA A 119 -15.74 -9.49 -1.88
CA ALA A 119 -15.84 -8.34 -1.00
C ALA A 119 -14.97 -8.53 0.25
N THR A 120 -15.05 -9.69 0.90
CA THR A 120 -14.22 -10.01 2.08
C THR A 120 -12.74 -10.09 1.73
N ALA A 121 -12.40 -10.70 0.59
CA ALA A 121 -11.03 -10.81 0.10
C ALA A 121 -10.41 -9.43 -0.18
N LYS A 122 -11.19 -8.44 -0.64
CA LYS A 122 -10.75 -7.04 -0.78
C LYS A 122 -10.29 -6.48 0.55
N TYR A 123 -11.12 -6.56 1.59
CA TYR A 123 -10.79 -6.03 2.91
C TYR A 123 -9.54 -6.68 3.50
N ILE A 124 -9.50 -8.00 3.54
CA ILE A 124 -8.36 -8.74 4.11
C ILE A 124 -7.11 -8.52 3.25
N GLY A 125 -7.23 -8.69 1.93
CA GLY A 125 -6.13 -8.60 0.99
C GLY A 125 -5.47 -7.23 0.97
N LEU A 126 -6.24 -6.14 0.95
CA LEU A 126 -5.69 -4.78 0.91
C LEU A 126 -5.05 -4.36 2.24
N VAL A 127 -5.61 -4.76 3.38
CA VAL A 127 -4.99 -4.53 4.69
C VAL A 127 -3.66 -5.29 4.78
N LEU A 128 -3.65 -6.58 4.41
CA LEU A 128 -2.44 -7.39 4.40
C LEU A 128 -1.39 -6.86 3.42
N MET A 129 -1.82 -6.41 2.24
CA MET A 129 -0.95 -5.75 1.26
C MET A 129 -0.29 -4.51 1.85
N GLY A 130 -1.03 -3.65 2.55
CA GLY A 130 -0.47 -2.47 3.22
C GLY A 130 0.54 -2.83 4.32
N MET A 131 0.24 -3.86 5.10
CA MET A 131 1.17 -4.36 6.13
C MET A 131 2.46 -4.91 5.51
N LEU A 132 2.33 -5.75 4.49
CA LEU A 132 3.46 -6.38 3.79
C LEU A 132 4.31 -5.34 3.06
N PHE A 133 3.68 -4.34 2.44
CA PHE A 133 4.33 -3.21 1.82
C PHE A 133 5.19 -2.45 2.83
N MET A 134 4.61 -2.01 3.95
CA MET A 134 5.34 -1.21 4.94
C MET A 134 6.52 -1.97 5.55
N GLU A 135 6.36 -3.28 5.78
CA GLU A 135 7.45 -4.12 6.23
C GLU A 135 8.58 -4.23 5.20
N SER A 136 8.24 -4.56 3.97
CA SER A 136 9.21 -4.87 2.91
C SER A 136 9.89 -3.60 2.41
N TRP A 137 9.14 -2.51 2.27
CA TRP A 137 9.62 -1.19 1.89
C TRP A 137 10.73 -0.70 2.82
N ARG A 138 10.56 -0.87 4.13
CA ARG A 138 11.58 -0.47 5.13
C ARG A 138 12.88 -1.27 5.03
N ARG A 139 12.83 -2.53 4.60
CA ARG A 139 14.01 -3.40 4.43
C ARG A 139 14.70 -3.18 3.09
N ALA A 140 13.95 -2.74 2.09
CA ALA A 140 14.45 -2.52 0.75
C ALA A 140 15.48 -1.39 0.69
N HIS A 141 16.52 -1.64 -0.10
CA HIS A 141 17.48 -0.62 -0.53
C HIS A 141 16.80 0.44 -1.41
N LEU A 142 17.40 1.62 -1.50
CA LEU A 142 16.87 2.75 -2.27
C LEU A 142 16.60 2.38 -3.73
N VAL A 143 17.49 1.61 -4.37
CA VAL A 143 17.34 1.14 -5.76
C VAL A 143 16.08 0.29 -5.94
N PHE A 144 15.81 -0.64 -5.03
CA PHE A 144 14.59 -1.45 -5.09
C PHE A 144 13.34 -0.60 -4.82
N ARG A 145 13.39 0.33 -3.87
CA ARG A 145 12.28 1.27 -3.63
C ARG A 145 11.94 2.06 -4.89
N LEU A 146 12.96 2.64 -5.54
CA LEU A 146 12.83 3.36 -6.81
C LEU A 146 12.23 2.47 -7.91
N PHE A 147 12.77 1.26 -8.08
CA PHE A 147 12.31 0.34 -9.11
C PHE A 147 10.83 -0.03 -8.92
N PHE A 148 10.44 -0.54 -7.74
CA PHE A 148 9.06 -0.99 -7.51
C PHE A 148 8.06 0.16 -7.54
N PHE A 149 8.41 1.31 -6.97
CA PHE A 149 7.51 2.47 -6.94
C PHE A 149 7.43 3.18 -8.29
N GLY A 150 8.52 3.23 -9.04
CA GLY A 150 8.53 3.68 -10.42
C GLY A 150 7.65 2.79 -11.30
N ASN A 151 7.78 1.47 -11.18
CA ASN A 151 6.91 0.50 -11.88
C ASN A 151 5.43 0.67 -11.49
N PHE A 152 5.13 0.83 -10.21
CA PHE A 152 3.76 1.07 -9.75
C PHE A 152 3.20 2.39 -10.31
N SER A 153 4.00 3.45 -10.34
CA SER A 153 3.62 4.75 -10.92
C SER A 153 3.36 4.64 -12.41
N TRP A 154 4.22 3.96 -13.15
CA TRP A 154 4.03 3.70 -14.57
C TRP A 154 2.76 2.89 -14.83
N MET A 155 2.52 1.83 -14.06
CA MET A 155 1.31 1.02 -14.16
C MET A 155 0.04 1.84 -13.90
N MET A 156 0.03 2.70 -12.88
CA MET A 156 -1.08 3.64 -12.64
C MET A 156 -1.32 4.56 -13.83
N ALA A 157 -0.27 5.12 -14.44
CA ALA A 157 -0.41 5.99 -15.60
C ALA A 157 -1.01 5.24 -16.79
N ILE A 158 -0.51 4.04 -17.11
CA ILE A 158 -1.03 3.23 -18.23
C ILE A 158 -2.47 2.81 -17.98
N VAL A 159 -2.81 2.31 -16.79
CA VAL A 159 -4.20 1.94 -16.46
C VAL A 159 -5.11 3.17 -16.50
N GLY A 160 -4.63 4.31 -16.00
CA GLY A 160 -5.38 5.57 -16.03
C GLY A 160 -5.68 6.06 -17.45
N LEU A 161 -4.68 6.02 -18.34
CA LEU A 161 -4.84 6.34 -19.76
C LEU A 161 -5.79 5.34 -20.45
N LEU A 162 -5.66 4.04 -20.15
CA LEU A 162 -6.58 3.02 -20.66
C LEU A 162 -8.02 3.27 -20.22
N TYR A 163 -8.26 3.74 -19.00
CA TYR A 163 -9.61 4.06 -18.52
C TYR A 163 -10.20 5.28 -19.20
N TYR A 164 -9.35 6.27 -19.50
CA TYR A 164 -9.76 7.51 -20.14
C TYR A 164 -10.04 7.32 -21.64
N ASP A 165 -9.14 6.63 -22.37
CA ASP A 165 -9.22 6.51 -23.82
C ASP A 165 -10.24 5.46 -24.29
N ASN A 166 -10.61 4.49 -23.45
CA ASN A 166 -11.47 3.39 -23.87
C ASN A 166 -12.95 3.82 -23.89
N PRO A 167 -13.59 3.87 -25.07
CA PRO A 167 -14.99 4.32 -25.18
C PRO A 167 -15.99 3.26 -24.72
N VAL A 168 -15.52 2.03 -24.45
CA VAL A 168 -16.33 0.92 -23.95
C VAL A 168 -16.22 0.89 -22.43
N ARG A 169 -17.37 0.67 -21.76
CA ARG A 169 -17.45 0.46 -20.32
C ARG A 169 -16.71 -0.82 -19.96
N LEU A 170 -15.61 -0.69 -19.22
CA LEU A 170 -14.80 -1.82 -18.77
C LEU A 170 -15.41 -2.51 -17.55
N CYS A 171 -16.23 -1.78 -16.79
CA CYS A 171 -17.01 -2.30 -15.68
C CYS A 171 -18.51 -2.27 -15.99
N ASN A 172 -19.22 -3.35 -15.68
CA ASN A 172 -20.66 -3.45 -15.94
C ASN A 172 -21.48 -2.60 -14.95
N PHE A 173 -21.01 -2.48 -13.70
CA PHE A 173 -21.75 -1.83 -12.63
C PHE A 173 -21.52 -0.30 -12.52
N TYR A 174 -20.51 0.25 -13.20
CA TYR A 174 -20.12 1.67 -13.09
C TYR A 174 -20.36 2.46 -14.37
N LEU A 175 -20.70 3.75 -14.24
CA LEU A 175 -20.92 4.64 -15.38
C LEU A 175 -19.62 4.91 -16.16
N GLN A 176 -19.74 5.15 -17.46
CA GLN A 176 -18.60 5.50 -18.32
C GLN A 176 -17.93 6.81 -17.87
N SER A 177 -18.72 7.83 -17.50
CA SER A 177 -18.20 9.11 -17.01
C SER A 177 -17.35 8.95 -15.74
N ASP A 178 -17.70 7.99 -14.88
CA ASP A 178 -16.92 7.71 -13.67
C ASP A 178 -15.60 7.01 -13.98
N GLN A 179 -15.57 6.19 -15.04
CA GLN A 179 -14.35 5.55 -15.54
C GLN A 179 -13.36 6.61 -16.05
N GLU A 180 -13.82 7.62 -16.77
CA GLU A 180 -12.99 8.73 -17.24
C GLU A 180 -12.39 9.51 -16.05
N ILE A 181 -13.21 9.83 -15.04
CA ILE A 181 -12.75 10.52 -13.82
C ILE A 181 -11.74 9.66 -13.05
N ALA A 182 -12.00 8.36 -12.93
CA ALA A 182 -11.07 7.42 -12.29
C ALA A 182 -9.74 7.37 -13.06
N GLY A 183 -9.79 7.33 -14.40
CA GLY A 183 -8.62 7.35 -15.26
C GLY A 183 -7.75 8.59 -15.07
N ILE A 184 -8.36 9.78 -15.13
CA ILE A 184 -7.68 11.05 -14.86
C ILE A 184 -7.06 11.05 -13.46
N GLY A 185 -7.80 10.61 -12.44
CA GLY A 185 -7.32 10.53 -11.07
C GLY A 185 -6.11 9.61 -10.91
N LEU A 186 -6.08 8.47 -11.60
CA LEU A 186 -4.93 7.56 -11.58
C LEU A 186 -3.70 8.18 -12.24
N VAL A 187 -3.85 8.89 -13.35
CA VAL A 187 -2.73 9.61 -14.01
C VAL A 187 -2.19 10.71 -13.10
N ILE A 188 -3.06 11.49 -12.46
CA ILE A 188 -2.65 12.52 -11.49
C ILE A 188 -1.86 11.88 -10.35
N MET A 189 -2.36 10.79 -9.77
CA MET A 189 -1.69 10.06 -8.68
C MET A 189 -0.34 9.48 -9.13
N ALA A 190 -0.26 8.98 -10.36
CA ALA A 190 0.97 8.48 -10.98
C ALA A 190 2.06 9.54 -11.10
N CYS A 191 1.71 10.82 -11.20
CA CYS A 191 2.68 11.92 -11.18
C CYS A 191 2.94 12.43 -9.77
N VAL A 192 1.91 12.65 -8.95
CA VAL A 192 2.02 13.29 -7.64
C VAL A 192 2.77 12.40 -6.63
N LEU A 193 2.46 11.10 -6.58
CA LEU A 193 3.09 10.17 -5.63
C LEU A 193 4.62 10.07 -5.77
N PRO A 194 5.20 9.83 -6.97
CA PRO A 194 6.65 9.83 -7.15
C PRO A 194 7.30 11.17 -6.85
N LEU A 195 6.65 12.29 -7.18
CA LEU A 195 7.17 13.62 -6.85
C LEU A 195 7.23 13.84 -5.33
N LEU A 196 6.14 13.56 -4.60
CA LEU A 196 6.12 13.67 -3.14
C LEU A 196 7.16 12.78 -2.47
N TRP A 197 7.29 11.54 -2.95
CA TRP A 197 8.29 10.62 -2.43
C TRP A 197 9.72 11.11 -2.70
N LEU A 198 10.01 11.56 -3.92
CA LEU A 198 11.33 12.10 -4.28
C LEU A 198 11.67 13.34 -3.45
N LEU A 199 10.69 14.21 -3.18
CA LEU A 199 10.88 15.36 -2.30
C LEU A 199 11.21 14.93 -0.87
N SER A 200 10.52 13.91 -0.35
CA SER A 200 10.75 13.38 1.00
C SER A 200 12.11 12.69 1.17
N GLU A 201 12.57 11.98 0.15
CA GLU A 201 13.84 11.23 0.14
C GLU A 201 14.98 11.97 -0.59
N SER A 202 14.76 13.23 -0.95
CA SER A 202 15.66 14.05 -1.77
C SER A 202 17.11 14.05 -1.26
N LYS A 203 17.30 14.14 0.06
CA LYS A 203 18.63 14.09 0.70
C LYS A 203 19.32 12.73 0.51
N ALA A 204 18.59 11.63 0.64
CA ALA A 204 19.12 10.28 0.47
C ALA A 204 19.46 10.00 -1.00
N VAL A 205 18.62 10.46 -1.92
CA VAL A 205 18.85 10.34 -3.36
C VAL A 205 20.06 11.15 -3.80
N ILE A 206 20.17 12.42 -3.38
CA ILE A 206 21.32 13.28 -3.70
C ILE A 206 22.61 12.70 -3.11
N ALA A 207 22.57 12.14 -1.91
CA ALA A 207 23.74 11.50 -1.31
C ALA A 207 24.19 10.25 -2.09
N PHE A 208 23.26 9.46 -2.61
CA PHE A 208 23.55 8.30 -3.44
C PHE A 208 24.15 8.69 -4.80
N LEU A 209 23.61 9.72 -5.47
CA LEU A 209 24.12 10.19 -6.77
C LEU A 209 25.52 10.83 -6.70
N ARG A 210 26.00 11.17 -5.51
CA ARG A 210 27.34 11.74 -5.28
C ARG A 210 28.41 10.69 -4.98
N GLN A 211 28.03 9.42 -4.82
CA GLN A 211 28.96 8.29 -4.64
C GLN A 211 29.36 7.72 -6.00
#